data_AF-A0A8J4WE58-F1
#
_entry.id   AF-A0A8J4WE58-F1
#
_cell.length_a   1.000
_cell.length_b   1.000
_cell.length_c   1.000
_cell.angle_alpha   90.00
_cell.angle_beta   90.00
_cell.angle_gamma   90.00
#
_symmetry.space_group_name_H-M   'P 1'
#
loop_
_entity.id
_entity.type
_entity.pdbx_description
1 polymer ?
#
loop_
_entity_poly.entity_id
_entity_poly.type
_entity_poly.pdbx_seq_one_letter_code
_entity_poly.pdbx_strand_id
1 'polypeptide(L)'
;MRAALHYIYLIAPLILLQVTHSRNAPLDVVISGVVAHDSWDSWQFDIANVTTDDLVIRIHVEAINASERYPLLVVIKQPHEVSSFEVPVVINELIVYKNVSRTLCPIPVQPGLSLTLIVELSTFAAERIGYRFLAESIFHFDLELETPLQLTIRPAQPMYFRYRFPVELGSVAVRVVSDDDVCMILSLQNLQCPIKDSSDSVQNAGLYQTVTSLGAISTNVRETLLTYLVQAQQYPGGFFVVLVLMATDYVCTGMERLVPFPPEFRPVQFMPNQRSKNVTLVVLPTPNRWDYILPISGAFSFFLLFYLAGIIFICVDISR
;
A
#
# COMPACT_ATOMS: atom_id res chain seq x y z
N MET A 1 83.51 -3.31 -12.19
CA MET A 1 82.27 -2.50 -12.34
C MET A 1 81.10 -3.41 -12.01
N ARG A 2 80.57 -3.32 -10.78
CA ARG A 2 79.45 -4.13 -10.28
C ARG A 2 78.15 -3.41 -10.59
N ALA A 3 77.23 -4.10 -11.26
CA ALA A 3 75.87 -3.62 -11.53
C ALA A 3 75.05 -3.61 -10.23
N ALA A 4 74.43 -2.47 -9.91
CA ALA A 4 73.53 -2.32 -8.77
C ALA A 4 72.11 -2.74 -9.18
N LEU A 5 71.55 -3.72 -8.47
CA LEU A 5 70.19 -4.21 -8.62
C LEU A 5 69.27 -3.36 -7.72
N HIS A 6 68.46 -2.47 -8.31
CA HIS A 6 67.45 -1.71 -7.56
C HIS A 6 66.16 -2.55 -7.41
N TYR A 7 65.86 -2.94 -6.17
CA TYR A 7 64.59 -3.56 -5.79
C TYR A 7 63.47 -2.52 -5.79
N ILE A 8 62.46 -2.72 -6.65
CA ILE A 8 61.20 -1.96 -6.64
C ILE A 8 60.27 -2.67 -5.67
N TYR A 9 59.95 -2.03 -4.54
CA TYR A 9 58.92 -2.50 -3.61
C TYR A 9 57.53 -2.12 -4.15
N LEU A 10 56.81 -3.11 -4.67
CA LEU A 10 55.37 -3.02 -4.94
C LEU A 10 54.62 -3.14 -3.61
N ILE A 11 54.17 -2.02 -3.07
CA ILE A 11 53.22 -1.99 -1.95
C ILE A 11 51.84 -2.28 -2.54
N ALA A 12 51.38 -3.52 -2.41
CA ALA A 12 50.00 -3.87 -2.73
C ALA A 12 49.07 -3.33 -1.62
N PRO A 13 48.07 -2.48 -1.91
CA PRO A 13 47.11 -2.07 -0.91
C PRO A 13 46.26 -3.27 -0.53
N LEU A 14 46.32 -3.66 0.74
CA LEU A 14 45.46 -4.67 1.34
C LEU A 14 44.04 -4.09 1.40
N ILE A 15 43.25 -4.34 0.36
CA ILE A 15 41.82 -4.02 0.38
C ILE A 15 41.18 -4.97 1.41
N LEU A 16 40.89 -4.45 2.60
CA LEU A 16 40.03 -5.12 3.57
C LEU A 16 38.63 -5.22 2.95
N LEU A 17 38.35 -6.36 2.31
CA LEU A 17 36.99 -6.81 2.05
C LEU A 17 36.33 -7.01 3.42
N GLN A 18 35.56 -6.01 3.86
CA GLN A 18 34.63 -6.19 4.97
C GLN A 18 33.55 -7.15 4.49
N VAL A 19 33.70 -8.43 4.83
CA VAL A 19 32.66 -9.44 4.59
C VAL A 19 31.49 -9.08 5.51
N THR A 20 30.43 -8.51 4.94
CA THR A 20 29.19 -8.23 5.64
C THR A 20 28.52 -9.56 5.97
N HIS A 21 28.66 -10.03 7.20
CA HIS A 21 28.01 -11.25 7.67
C HIS A 21 26.59 -10.92 8.17
N SER A 22 25.58 -11.32 7.39
CA SER A 22 24.18 -11.26 7.79
C SER A 22 23.89 -12.28 8.90
N ARG A 23 23.00 -11.93 9.83
CA ARG A 23 22.55 -12.82 10.91
C ARG A 23 21.23 -13.48 10.51
N ASN A 24 21.15 -14.81 10.61
CA ASN A 24 19.91 -15.51 10.32
C ASN A 24 18.84 -15.20 11.38
N ALA A 25 17.62 -14.92 10.91
CA ALA A 25 16.47 -14.63 11.74
C ALA A 25 15.21 -15.37 11.22
N PRO A 26 14.35 -15.86 12.12
CA PRO A 26 13.03 -16.37 11.74
C PRO A 26 12.05 -15.22 11.45
N LEU A 27 11.09 -15.46 10.56
CA LEU A 27 9.91 -14.60 10.39
C LEU A 27 9.03 -14.62 11.64
N ASP A 28 8.16 -13.63 11.78
CA ASP A 28 7.15 -13.51 12.84
C ASP A 28 7.70 -13.37 14.27
N VAL A 29 8.99 -13.01 14.38
CA VAL A 29 9.66 -12.75 15.66
C VAL A 29 10.13 -11.31 15.73
N VAL A 30 9.84 -10.66 16.86
CA VAL A 30 10.30 -9.29 17.14
C VAL A 30 11.78 -9.34 17.52
N ILE A 31 12.59 -8.61 16.78
CA ILE A 31 14.02 -8.43 16.98
C ILE A 31 14.25 -7.03 17.52
N SER A 32 15.20 -6.88 18.43
CA SER A 32 15.61 -5.57 18.95
C SER A 32 17.11 -5.41 18.81
N GLY A 33 17.55 -4.21 18.46
CA GLY A 33 18.95 -3.92 18.22
C GLY A 33 19.27 -2.46 18.46
N VAL A 34 20.56 -2.14 18.32
CA VAL A 34 21.09 -0.78 18.53
C VAL A 34 22.15 -0.51 17.48
N VAL A 35 21.96 0.57 16.71
CA VAL A 35 22.87 0.99 15.64
C VAL A 35 23.35 2.42 15.88
N ALA A 36 24.52 2.76 15.33
CA ALA A 36 25.13 4.09 15.38
C ALA A 36 25.89 4.34 14.06
N HIS A 37 26.56 5.49 13.93
CA HIS A 37 27.26 5.90 12.71
C HIS A 37 28.26 4.87 12.14
N ASP A 38 28.85 4.04 12.99
CA ASP A 38 29.90 3.07 12.70
C ASP A 38 29.41 1.62 12.73
N SER A 39 28.11 1.40 12.98
CA SER A 39 27.52 0.07 13.07
C SER A 39 26.23 -0.04 12.27
N TRP A 40 26.05 -1.20 11.66
CA TRP A 40 24.82 -1.58 10.99
C TRP A 40 24.47 -3.01 11.39
N ASP A 41 23.18 -3.31 11.43
CA ASP A 41 22.67 -4.66 11.60
C ASP A 41 22.15 -5.17 10.25
N SER A 42 22.49 -6.41 9.91
CA SER A 42 22.01 -7.09 8.70
C SER A 42 21.37 -8.41 9.10
N TRP A 43 20.09 -8.56 8.79
CA TRP A 43 19.28 -9.74 9.10
C TRP A 43 18.90 -10.46 7.82
N GLN A 44 19.15 -11.76 7.80
CA GLN A 44 18.83 -12.65 6.68
C GLN A 44 17.68 -13.59 7.07
N PHE A 45 16.68 -13.66 6.20
CA PHE A 45 15.53 -14.54 6.32
C PHE A 45 15.55 -15.54 5.17
N ASP A 46 15.74 -16.81 5.50
CA ASP A 46 15.71 -17.90 4.54
C ASP A 46 14.28 -18.44 4.45
N ILE A 47 13.66 -18.24 3.30
CA ILE A 47 12.28 -18.64 3.01
C ILE A 47 12.35 -19.98 2.26
N ALA A 48 11.82 -21.02 2.88
CA ALA A 48 11.73 -22.37 2.32
C ALA A 48 10.38 -23.01 2.63
N ASN A 49 9.97 -23.98 1.80
CA ASN A 49 8.80 -24.85 2.04
C ASN A 49 7.46 -24.11 2.24
N VAL A 50 7.24 -23.03 1.49
CA VAL A 50 5.95 -22.34 1.50
C VAL A 50 4.95 -23.12 0.63
N THR A 51 3.74 -23.34 1.15
CA THR A 51 2.65 -24.08 0.47
C THR A 51 1.85 -23.22 -0.50
N THR A 52 2.05 -21.90 -0.48
CA THR A 52 1.39 -20.92 -1.34
C THR A 52 2.29 -20.51 -2.51
N ASP A 53 1.68 -20.09 -3.62
CA ASP A 53 2.39 -19.66 -4.84
C ASP A 53 3.19 -18.36 -4.64
N ASP A 54 2.79 -17.54 -3.67
CA ASP A 54 3.51 -16.35 -3.26
C ASP A 54 3.49 -16.13 -1.75
N LEU A 55 4.48 -15.36 -1.28
CA LEU A 55 4.64 -14.94 0.10
C LEU A 55 4.63 -13.42 0.16
N VAL A 56 3.84 -12.88 1.09
CA VAL A 56 3.79 -11.44 1.39
C VAL A 56 4.32 -11.20 2.79
N ILE A 57 5.28 -10.29 2.90
CA ILE A 57 5.93 -9.96 4.16
C ILE A 57 5.66 -8.49 4.47
N ARG A 58 5.25 -8.20 5.70
CA ARG A 58 5.12 -6.85 6.22
C ARG A 58 6.24 -6.56 7.19
N ILE A 59 6.99 -5.51 6.91
CA ILE A 59 8.06 -5.03 7.76
C ILE A 59 7.51 -3.97 8.70
N HIS A 60 7.70 -4.15 10.00
CA HIS A 60 7.39 -3.17 11.03
C HIS A 60 8.69 -2.74 11.71
N VAL A 61 8.90 -1.44 11.82
CA VAL A 61 10.09 -0.86 12.45
C VAL A 61 9.66 0.26 13.38
N GLU A 62 10.05 0.14 14.64
CA GLU A 62 9.90 1.16 15.66
C GLU A 62 11.28 1.67 16.10
N ALA A 63 11.54 2.96 15.95
CA ALA A 63 12.76 3.59 16.42
C ALA A 63 12.50 4.36 17.73
N ILE A 64 13.36 4.20 18.73
CA ILE A 64 13.11 4.77 20.07
C ILE A 64 13.56 6.24 20.13
N ASN A 65 14.82 6.49 19.78
CA ASN A 65 15.49 7.79 19.90
C ASN A 65 16.01 8.33 18.55
N ALA A 66 15.44 7.88 17.43
CA ALA A 66 15.69 8.48 16.13
C ALA A 66 15.00 9.85 15.99
N SER A 67 15.57 10.69 15.12
CA SER A 67 15.08 12.04 14.81
C SER A 67 15.06 12.26 13.29
N GLU A 68 14.42 13.34 12.84
CA GLU A 68 14.39 13.70 11.41
C GLU A 68 15.79 13.91 10.82
N ARG A 69 16.71 14.54 11.56
CA ARG A 69 18.08 14.81 11.08
C ARG A 69 18.96 13.56 11.05
N TYR A 70 18.65 12.60 11.91
CA TYR A 70 19.38 11.35 12.04
C TYR A 70 18.37 10.20 12.12
N PRO A 71 17.79 9.82 10.96
CA PRO A 71 16.85 8.72 10.90
C PRO A 71 17.57 7.37 10.97
N LEU A 72 16.81 6.34 11.32
CA LEU A 72 17.13 4.96 11.08
C LEU A 72 16.77 4.63 9.62
N LEU A 73 17.76 4.26 8.84
CA LEU A 73 17.61 3.84 7.45
C LEU A 73 17.38 2.34 7.41
N VAL A 74 16.28 1.94 6.77
CA VAL A 74 15.91 0.55 6.59
C VAL A 74 16.01 0.22 5.10
N VAL A 75 16.86 -0.75 4.76
CA VAL A 75 17.08 -1.21 3.38
C VAL A 75 16.69 -2.68 3.31
N ILE A 76 15.80 -3.00 2.38
CA ILE A 76 15.24 -4.35 2.22
C ILE A 76 15.61 -4.83 0.83
N LYS A 77 16.41 -5.90 0.77
CA LYS A 77 16.87 -6.53 -0.46
C LYS A 77 16.06 -7.80 -0.69
N GLN A 78 15.31 -7.81 -1.79
CA GLN A 78 14.56 -8.94 -2.30
C GLN A 78 15.21 -9.42 -3.61
N PRO A 79 14.93 -10.65 -4.09
CA PRO A 79 15.56 -11.19 -5.30
C PRO A 79 15.43 -10.33 -6.56
N HIS A 80 14.36 -9.54 -6.68
CA HIS A 80 14.06 -8.73 -7.87
C HIS A 80 13.78 -7.26 -7.56
N GLU A 81 13.91 -6.84 -6.30
CA GLU A 81 13.57 -5.49 -5.88
C GLU A 81 14.39 -5.08 -4.65
N VAL A 82 14.73 -3.81 -4.56
CA VAL A 82 15.28 -3.21 -3.34
C VAL A 82 14.36 -2.07 -2.95
N SER A 83 13.84 -2.12 -1.73
CA SER A 83 13.04 -1.05 -1.14
C SER A 83 13.76 -0.46 0.05
N SER A 84 13.52 0.82 0.32
CA SER A 84 14.08 1.47 1.50
C SER A 84 13.15 2.55 2.01
N PHE A 85 13.21 2.78 3.32
CA PHE A 85 12.47 3.86 3.97
C PHE A 85 13.19 4.28 5.24
N GLU A 86 12.80 5.45 5.74
CA GLU A 86 13.40 6.10 6.89
C GLU A 86 12.45 6.03 8.09
N VAL A 87 13.01 5.88 9.29
CA VAL A 87 12.27 5.92 10.57
C VAL A 87 12.96 6.90 11.51
N PRO A 88 12.30 7.97 11.98
CA PRO A 88 10.87 8.25 11.83
C PRO A 88 10.49 8.79 10.44
N VAL A 89 9.22 8.60 10.08
CA VAL A 89 8.60 9.32 8.95
C VAL A 89 8.07 10.65 9.45
N VAL A 90 8.44 11.75 8.78
CA VAL A 90 7.98 13.11 9.11
C VAL A 90 6.96 13.55 8.07
N ILE A 91 5.77 13.96 8.52
CA ILE A 91 4.68 14.44 7.68
C ILE A 91 4.41 15.92 8.01
N ASN A 92 4.37 16.75 6.97
CA ASN A 92 4.18 18.21 7.05
C ASN A 92 5.15 18.91 8.03
N GLU A 93 6.40 18.44 8.11
CA GLU A 93 7.49 19.00 8.96
C GLU A 93 7.20 19.05 10.48
N LEU A 94 6.07 18.50 10.92
CA LEU A 94 5.57 18.65 12.29
C LEU A 94 5.22 17.30 12.95
N ILE A 95 4.74 16.35 12.16
CA ILE A 95 4.19 15.09 12.69
C ILE A 95 5.20 13.97 12.47
N VAL A 96 5.75 13.45 13.57
CA VAL A 96 6.88 12.51 13.56
C VAL A 96 6.43 11.10 13.97
N TYR A 97 6.35 10.17 13.02
CA TYR A 97 5.97 8.78 13.27
C TYR A 97 7.20 7.90 13.46
N LYS A 98 7.40 7.44 14.70
CA LYS A 98 8.51 6.54 15.06
C LYS A 98 8.24 5.07 14.83
N ASN A 99 6.98 4.69 14.63
CA ASN A 99 6.55 3.34 14.31
C ASN A 99 6.03 3.33 12.87
N VAL A 100 6.75 2.67 11.97
CA VAL A 100 6.56 2.72 10.54
C VAL A 100 6.47 1.28 10.03
N SER A 101 5.52 1.02 9.14
CA SER A 101 5.34 -0.31 8.58
C SER A 101 5.12 -0.24 7.08
N ARG A 102 5.72 -1.17 6.34
CA ARG A 102 5.60 -1.29 4.89
C ARG A 102 5.34 -2.75 4.52
N THR A 103 4.37 -2.98 3.65
CA THR A 103 4.16 -4.31 3.06
C THR A 103 5.03 -4.44 1.81
N LEU A 104 5.76 -5.55 1.71
CA LEU A 104 6.59 -5.84 0.55
C LEU A 104 5.77 -6.42 -0.59
N CYS A 105 6.26 -6.22 -1.81
CA CYS A 105 5.68 -6.84 -2.98
C CYS A 105 5.62 -8.38 -2.85
N PRO A 106 4.55 -9.02 -3.35
CA PRO A 106 4.42 -10.47 -3.31
C PRO A 106 5.62 -11.14 -3.96
N ILE A 107 6.31 -11.98 -3.18
CA ILE A 107 7.49 -12.72 -3.63
C ILE A 107 6.97 -14.05 -4.20
N PRO A 108 7.18 -14.34 -5.49
CA PRO A 108 6.78 -15.61 -6.06
C PRO A 108 7.62 -16.73 -5.44
N VAL A 109 6.97 -17.78 -4.93
CA VAL A 109 7.63 -18.94 -4.33
C VAL A 109 7.39 -20.16 -5.21
N GLN A 110 8.47 -20.81 -5.62
CA GLN A 110 8.39 -22.05 -6.39
C GLN A 110 8.81 -23.24 -5.51
N PRO A 111 8.13 -24.40 -5.62
CA PRO A 111 8.53 -25.60 -4.88
C PRO A 111 9.99 -25.96 -5.19
N GLY A 112 10.84 -25.99 -4.16
CA GLY A 112 12.26 -26.34 -4.29
C GLY A 112 13.23 -25.17 -4.48
N LEU A 113 12.74 -23.93 -4.57
CA LEU A 113 13.57 -22.73 -4.58
C LEU A 113 13.64 -22.11 -3.18
N SER A 114 14.84 -21.96 -2.62
CA SER A 114 15.07 -21.17 -1.40
C SER A 114 15.25 -19.70 -1.75
N LEU A 115 14.44 -18.84 -1.15
CA LEU A 115 14.51 -17.39 -1.34
C LEU A 115 15.15 -16.75 -0.12
N THR A 116 15.96 -15.72 -0.35
CA THR A 116 16.63 -14.99 0.73
C THR A 116 16.20 -13.54 0.71
N LEU A 117 15.67 -13.08 1.85
CA LEU A 117 15.36 -11.68 2.12
C LEU A 117 16.41 -11.13 3.08
N ILE A 118 16.99 -9.98 2.77
CA ILE A 118 17.95 -9.31 3.65
C ILE A 118 17.39 -7.95 4.07
N VAL A 119 17.39 -7.67 5.36
CA VAL A 119 17.01 -6.38 5.93
C VAL A 119 18.21 -5.78 6.64
N GLU A 120 18.64 -4.62 6.19
CA GLU A 120 19.75 -3.85 6.75
C GLU A 120 19.21 -2.62 7.46
N LEU A 121 19.65 -2.41 8.70
CA LEU A 121 19.33 -1.25 9.51
C LEU A 121 20.61 -0.49 9.83
N SER A 122 20.62 0.80 9.54
CA SER A 122 21.79 1.65 9.75
C SER A 122 21.36 3.08 10.09
N THR A 123 22.27 3.88 10.62
CA THR A 123 22.03 5.30 10.87
C THR A 123 23.34 6.07 10.77
N PHE A 124 23.26 7.37 10.47
CA PHE A 124 24.38 8.29 10.54
C PHE A 124 24.45 9.05 11.88
N ALA A 125 23.62 8.68 12.85
CA ALA A 125 23.62 9.27 14.19
C ALA A 125 24.92 8.95 14.93
N ALA A 126 25.57 9.98 15.51
CA ALA A 126 26.68 9.76 16.43
C ALA A 126 26.21 9.09 17.74
N GLU A 127 24.97 9.36 18.15
CA GLU A 127 24.32 8.70 19.28
C GLU A 127 23.72 7.35 18.87
N ARG A 128 23.65 6.43 19.82
CA ARG A 128 23.12 5.08 19.60
C ARG A 128 21.62 5.10 19.45
N ILE A 129 21.08 4.66 18.31
CA ILE A 129 19.64 4.52 18.07
C ILE A 129 19.20 3.08 18.36
N GLY A 130 18.29 2.92 19.32
CA GLY A 130 17.62 1.65 19.58
C GLY A 130 16.41 1.45 18.67
N TYR A 131 16.21 0.22 18.20
CA TYR A 131 15.08 -0.15 17.34
C TYR A 131 14.44 -1.48 17.74
N ARG A 132 13.17 -1.63 17.36
CA ARG A 132 12.42 -2.90 17.36
C ARG A 132 11.94 -3.15 15.94
N PHE A 133 12.16 -4.35 15.44
CA PHE A 133 11.86 -4.71 14.06
C PHE A 133 11.18 -6.08 14.01
N LEU A 134 10.19 -6.22 13.13
CA LEU A 134 9.44 -7.45 12.89
C LEU A 134 9.23 -7.62 11.38
N ALA A 135 9.61 -8.78 10.86
CA ALA A 135 9.20 -9.23 9.53
C ALA A 135 8.03 -10.22 9.70
N GLU A 136 6.82 -9.75 9.47
CA GLU A 136 5.58 -10.50 9.65
C GLU A 136 5.14 -11.14 8.34
N SER A 137 4.74 -12.41 8.37
CA SER A 137 4.09 -13.09 7.26
C SER A 137 2.59 -12.74 7.22
N ILE A 138 2.12 -12.29 6.06
CA ILE A 138 0.72 -11.87 5.89
C ILE A 138 -0.09 -13.00 5.26
N PHE A 139 -1.08 -13.49 6.01
CA PHE A 139 -2.11 -14.39 5.52
C PHE A 139 -3.28 -13.60 4.92
N HIS A 140 -4.02 -14.19 3.98
CA HIS A 140 -5.20 -13.56 3.34
C HIS A 140 -4.90 -12.23 2.65
N PHE A 141 -3.77 -12.15 1.93
CA PHE A 141 -3.41 -10.99 1.13
C PHE A 141 -4.33 -10.77 -0.08
N ASP A 142 -4.90 -11.86 -0.60
CA ASP A 142 -5.88 -11.84 -1.67
C ASP A 142 -7.30 -11.58 -1.12
N LEU A 143 -7.97 -10.58 -1.68
CA LEU A 143 -9.35 -10.25 -1.38
C LEU A 143 -10.29 -11.21 -2.12
N GLU A 144 -11.28 -11.71 -1.39
CA GLU A 144 -12.36 -12.52 -1.94
C GLU A 144 -13.58 -11.64 -2.25
N LEU A 145 -14.39 -12.08 -3.22
CA LEU A 145 -15.63 -11.40 -3.57
C LEU A 145 -16.66 -11.59 -2.44
N GLU A 146 -17.37 -10.53 -2.08
CA GLU A 146 -18.41 -10.49 -1.04
C GLU A 146 -17.96 -10.86 0.38
N THR A 147 -16.67 -11.10 0.59
CA THR A 147 -16.09 -11.35 1.92
C THR A 147 -15.58 -10.04 2.52
N PRO A 148 -16.14 -9.57 3.65
CA PRO A 148 -15.65 -8.36 4.32
C PRO A 148 -14.36 -8.64 5.09
N LEU A 149 -13.36 -7.80 4.88
CA LEU A 149 -12.10 -7.78 5.63
C LEU A 149 -12.11 -6.59 6.60
N GLN A 150 -12.02 -6.87 7.90
CA GLN A 150 -11.90 -5.85 8.94
C GLN A 150 -10.45 -5.64 9.33
N LEU A 151 -10.01 -4.39 9.35
CA LEU A 151 -8.62 -4.03 9.61
C LEU A 151 -8.50 -2.62 10.20
N THR A 152 -7.45 -2.38 10.98
CA THR A 152 -7.13 -1.07 11.54
C THR A 152 -5.94 -0.47 10.81
N ILE A 153 -6.14 0.63 10.08
CA ILE A 153 -5.04 1.40 9.48
C ILE A 153 -4.53 2.47 10.45
N ARG A 154 -3.23 2.78 10.34
CA ARG A 154 -2.54 3.86 11.06
C ARG A 154 -1.70 4.69 10.09
N PRO A 155 -1.38 5.95 10.41
CA PRO A 155 -0.51 6.77 9.57
C PRO A 155 0.91 6.20 9.60
N ALA A 156 1.68 6.41 8.53
CA ALA A 156 2.98 5.78 8.31
C ALA A 156 2.99 4.24 8.33
N GLN A 157 1.81 3.60 8.34
CA GLN A 157 1.64 2.16 8.26
C GLN A 157 0.63 1.80 7.15
N PRO A 158 0.84 2.22 5.90
CA PRO A 158 -0.07 1.91 4.80
C PRO A 158 -0.25 0.40 4.63
N MET A 159 -1.42 0.00 4.14
CA MET A 159 -1.74 -1.41 3.86
C MET A 159 -2.28 -1.54 2.45
N TYR A 160 -1.97 -2.65 1.79
CA TYR A 160 -2.59 -2.98 0.52
C TYR A 160 -2.87 -4.47 0.41
N PHE A 161 -3.84 -4.79 -0.44
CA PHE A 161 -4.30 -6.14 -0.70
C PHE A 161 -4.45 -6.34 -2.20
N ARG A 162 -4.41 -7.57 -2.66
CA ARG A 162 -4.58 -7.90 -4.08
C ARG A 162 -5.99 -8.38 -4.34
N TYR A 163 -6.59 -7.95 -5.43
CA TYR A 163 -7.80 -8.55 -5.95
C TYR A 163 -7.52 -9.07 -7.37
N ARG A 164 -7.77 -10.36 -7.59
CA ARG A 164 -7.70 -10.97 -8.92
C ARG A 164 -9.10 -11.13 -9.47
N PHE A 165 -9.28 -10.83 -10.75
CA PHE A 165 -10.59 -10.96 -11.37
C PHE A 165 -10.99 -12.43 -11.52
N PRO A 166 -12.16 -12.85 -11.03
CA PRO A 166 -12.74 -14.13 -11.41
C PRO A 166 -13.22 -14.06 -12.86
N VAL A 167 -13.15 -15.20 -13.56
CA VAL A 167 -13.38 -15.31 -15.02
C VAL A 167 -14.78 -14.84 -15.48
N GLU A 168 -15.75 -14.78 -14.56
CA GLU A 168 -17.19 -14.63 -14.89
C GLU A 168 -17.80 -13.26 -14.57
N LEU A 169 -17.03 -12.29 -14.02
CA LEU A 169 -17.58 -10.98 -13.65
C LEU A 169 -17.42 -9.92 -14.74
N GLY A 170 -18.44 -9.06 -14.87
CA GLY A 170 -18.42 -7.91 -15.78
C GLY A 170 -17.76 -6.67 -15.18
N SER A 171 -18.01 -6.39 -13.91
CA SER A 171 -17.49 -5.21 -13.21
C SER A 171 -17.60 -5.41 -11.68
N VAL A 172 -16.68 -4.83 -10.92
CA VAL A 172 -16.62 -4.93 -9.46
C VAL A 172 -16.52 -3.55 -8.82
N ALA A 173 -16.94 -3.44 -7.56
CA ALA A 173 -16.79 -2.24 -6.74
C ALA A 173 -16.04 -2.58 -5.46
N VAL A 174 -14.96 -1.86 -5.21
CA VAL A 174 -14.24 -1.89 -3.95
C VAL A 174 -14.90 -0.89 -3.02
N ARG A 175 -15.52 -1.38 -1.95
CA ARG A 175 -16.24 -0.58 -0.97
C ARG A 175 -15.51 -0.59 0.37
N VAL A 176 -15.39 0.59 0.96
CA VAL A 176 -14.78 0.84 2.26
C VAL A 176 -15.81 1.50 3.15
N VAL A 177 -15.99 0.95 4.36
CA VAL A 177 -16.89 1.48 5.40
C VAL A 177 -16.11 1.64 6.69
N SER A 178 -16.32 2.74 7.40
CA SER A 178 -15.71 3.03 8.70
C SER A 178 -16.66 3.87 9.53
N ASP A 179 -16.73 3.58 10.83
CA ASP A 179 -17.48 4.39 11.81
C ASP A 179 -16.67 5.61 12.28
N ASP A 180 -15.36 5.62 12.01
CA ASP A 180 -14.48 6.73 12.35
C ASP A 180 -14.54 7.83 11.26
N ASP A 181 -14.46 9.10 11.65
CA ASP A 181 -14.47 10.24 10.70
C ASP A 181 -13.06 10.69 10.24
N VAL A 182 -12.04 9.89 10.52
CA VAL A 182 -10.64 10.17 10.17
C VAL A 182 -10.40 9.98 8.67
N CYS A 183 -9.73 10.93 8.02
CA CYS A 183 -9.43 10.91 6.60
C CYS A 183 -8.40 9.86 6.19
N MET A 184 -8.73 9.07 5.16
CA MET A 184 -7.83 8.14 4.48
C MET A 184 -7.94 8.29 2.96
N ILE A 185 -6.98 7.71 2.23
CA ILE A 185 -7.06 7.53 0.78
C ILE A 185 -7.21 6.04 0.47
N LEU A 186 -8.21 5.74 -0.36
CA LEU A 186 -8.40 4.46 -1.04
C LEU A 186 -7.89 4.60 -2.47
N SER A 187 -7.00 3.73 -2.93
CA SER A 187 -6.49 3.75 -4.30
C SER A 187 -6.47 2.37 -4.94
N LEU A 188 -6.81 2.30 -6.23
CA LEU A 188 -6.68 1.10 -7.05
C LEU A 188 -5.49 1.24 -8.00
N GLN A 189 -4.49 0.38 -7.83
CA GLN A 189 -3.26 0.38 -8.60
C GLN A 189 -3.13 -0.90 -9.43
N ASN A 190 -2.39 -0.85 -10.53
CA ASN A 190 -2.16 -2.02 -11.37
C ASN A 190 -1.38 -3.11 -10.61
N LEU A 191 -1.48 -4.38 -11.03
CA LEU A 191 -0.71 -5.50 -10.47
C LEU A 191 0.77 -5.46 -10.90
N GLN A 192 1.43 -4.34 -10.64
CA GLN A 192 2.81 -4.09 -11.00
C GLN A 192 3.53 -3.42 -9.84
N CYS A 193 4.66 -4.01 -9.45
CA CYS A 193 5.57 -3.43 -8.47
C CYS A 193 6.51 -2.40 -9.13
N PRO A 194 6.92 -1.34 -8.41
CA PRO A 194 6.65 -1.04 -7.01
C PRO A 194 5.30 -0.35 -6.75
N ILE A 195 4.69 -0.62 -5.59
CA ILE A 195 3.42 -0.01 -5.17
C ILE A 195 3.67 1.37 -4.56
N LYS A 196 2.83 2.35 -4.91
CA LYS A 196 2.89 3.68 -4.31
C LYS A 196 1.95 3.75 -3.11
N ASP A 197 2.50 3.53 -1.94
CA ASP A 197 1.79 3.41 -0.67
C ASP A 197 2.08 4.58 0.30
N SER A 198 2.99 5.49 -0.07
CA SER A 198 3.25 6.72 0.71
C SER A 198 2.12 7.75 0.54
N SER A 199 1.83 8.54 1.58
CA SER A 199 0.81 9.60 1.58
C SER A 199 0.94 10.57 0.41
N ASP A 200 2.17 10.86 0.00
CA ASP A 200 2.47 11.90 -0.99
C ASP A 200 2.44 11.36 -2.42
N SER A 201 2.60 10.05 -2.57
CA SER A 201 2.72 9.40 -3.89
C SER A 201 1.50 8.57 -4.29
N VAL A 202 0.68 8.15 -3.32
CA VAL A 202 -0.45 7.23 -3.56
C VAL A 202 -1.47 7.80 -4.56
N GLN A 203 -1.63 9.12 -4.59
CA GLN A 203 -2.55 9.82 -5.50
C GLN A 203 -2.11 9.77 -6.97
N ASN A 204 -0.84 9.45 -7.24
CA ASN A 204 -0.27 9.51 -8.59
C ASN A 204 -0.20 8.15 -9.30
N ALA A 205 -0.62 7.06 -8.64
CA ALA A 205 -0.36 5.70 -9.11
C ALA A 205 -1.57 4.98 -9.72
N GLY A 206 -2.76 5.55 -9.60
CA GLY A 206 -3.98 4.94 -10.09
C GLY A 206 -5.22 5.75 -9.73
N LEU A 207 -6.39 5.15 -9.90
CA LEU A 207 -7.62 5.76 -9.43
C LEU A 207 -7.58 5.85 -7.90
N TYR A 208 -8.01 6.98 -7.34
CA TYR A 208 -8.06 7.14 -5.90
C TYR A 208 -9.30 7.92 -5.47
N GLN A 209 -9.68 7.74 -4.22
CA GLN A 209 -10.75 8.44 -3.56
C GLN A 209 -10.35 8.71 -2.11
N THR A 210 -10.65 9.92 -1.63
CA THR A 210 -10.56 10.25 -0.21
C THR A 210 -11.77 9.71 0.53
N VAL A 211 -11.56 9.07 1.66
CA VAL A 211 -12.63 8.41 2.43
C VAL A 211 -12.59 8.91 3.87
N THR A 212 -13.71 9.45 4.33
CA THR A 212 -14.00 9.62 5.75
C THR A 212 -14.74 8.37 6.22
N SER A 213 -16.06 8.27 6.10
CA SER A 213 -16.83 7.11 6.56
C SER A 213 -17.12 6.07 5.46
N LEU A 214 -17.40 6.51 4.23
CA LEU A 214 -17.79 5.65 3.11
C LEU A 214 -17.00 6.01 1.85
N GLY A 215 -16.45 5.00 1.18
CA GLY A 215 -15.80 5.13 -0.13
C GLY A 215 -16.12 3.96 -1.03
N ALA A 216 -16.21 4.20 -2.34
CA ALA A 216 -16.44 3.14 -3.31
C ALA A 216 -15.84 3.47 -4.68
N ILE A 217 -14.98 2.58 -5.19
CA ILE A 217 -14.43 2.68 -6.54
C ILE A 217 -14.90 1.48 -7.35
N SER A 218 -15.56 1.73 -8.48
CA SER A 218 -15.95 0.68 -9.44
C SER A 218 -14.97 0.55 -10.60
N THR A 219 -14.71 -0.69 -11.03
CA THR A 219 -13.86 -1.01 -12.17
C THR A 219 -14.54 -2.04 -13.07
N ASN A 220 -14.30 -1.92 -14.37
CA ASN A 220 -14.79 -2.89 -15.36
C ASN A 220 -13.79 -4.04 -15.51
N VAL A 221 -14.29 -5.28 -15.47
CA VAL A 221 -13.50 -6.51 -15.56
C VAL A 221 -13.39 -6.99 -17.01
N ARG A 222 -14.35 -6.64 -17.88
CA ARG A 222 -14.57 -7.31 -19.15
C ARG A 222 -13.82 -6.66 -20.31
N GLU A 223 -12.77 -7.33 -20.75
CA GLU A 223 -12.37 -7.40 -22.15
C GLU A 223 -13.29 -8.42 -22.84
N THR A 224 -14.28 -7.98 -23.62
CA THR A 224 -14.97 -8.90 -24.53
C THR A 224 -14.28 -8.77 -25.87
N LEU A 225 -13.71 -9.88 -26.34
CA LEU A 225 -12.96 -10.09 -27.59
C LEU A 225 -13.75 -9.78 -28.89
N LEU A 226 -14.70 -8.84 -28.86
CA LEU A 226 -15.64 -8.56 -29.94
C LEU A 226 -15.86 -7.05 -30.23
N THR A 227 -15.07 -6.16 -29.62
CA THR A 227 -15.06 -4.74 -29.99
C THR A 227 -13.63 -4.30 -30.27
N TYR A 228 -13.27 -4.31 -31.55
CA TYR A 228 -11.98 -3.87 -32.09
C TYR A 228 -11.69 -2.37 -31.83
N LEU A 229 -12.58 -1.62 -31.16
CA LEU A 229 -12.36 -0.23 -30.79
C LEU A 229 -13.05 0.01 -29.44
N VAL A 230 -12.28 0.22 -28.36
CA VAL A 230 -12.59 1.03 -27.16
C VAL A 230 -11.78 0.51 -25.95
N GLN A 231 -10.89 1.37 -25.45
CA GLN A 231 -10.08 1.34 -24.21
C GLN A 231 -9.37 0.04 -23.81
N ALA A 232 -8.04 0.13 -23.71
CA ALA A 232 -7.18 -0.83 -23.01
C ALA A 232 -7.76 -1.18 -21.62
N GLN A 233 -7.76 -2.47 -21.28
CA GLN A 233 -8.13 -2.96 -19.96
C GLN A 233 -7.40 -2.15 -18.89
N GLN A 234 -8.15 -1.45 -18.03
CA GLN A 234 -7.56 -0.53 -17.04
C GLN A 234 -6.71 -1.28 -15.99
N TYR A 235 -6.98 -2.58 -15.81
CA TYR A 235 -6.33 -3.46 -14.84
C TYR A 235 -6.22 -4.90 -15.40
N PRO A 236 -5.12 -5.30 -16.06
CA PRO A 236 -4.95 -6.66 -16.59
C PRO A 236 -4.85 -7.68 -15.44
N GLY A 237 -5.78 -8.64 -15.39
CA GLY A 237 -5.78 -9.75 -14.42
C GLY A 237 -6.19 -9.40 -12.98
N GLY A 238 -6.21 -8.12 -12.61
CA GLY A 238 -6.62 -7.65 -11.28
C GLY A 238 -6.00 -6.31 -10.91
N PHE A 239 -6.09 -5.93 -9.64
CA PHE A 239 -5.52 -4.68 -9.12
C PHE A 239 -5.12 -4.81 -7.64
N PHE A 240 -4.26 -3.92 -7.17
CA PHE A 240 -4.00 -3.72 -5.74
C PHE A 240 -4.95 -2.66 -5.18
N VAL A 241 -5.52 -2.95 -4.02
CA VAL A 241 -6.30 -2.00 -3.20
C VAL A 241 -5.38 -1.45 -2.13
N VAL A 242 -5.03 -0.17 -2.23
CA VAL A 242 -4.11 0.53 -1.32
C VAL A 242 -4.91 1.43 -0.38
N LEU A 243 -4.65 1.30 0.92
CA LEU A 243 -5.28 2.04 2.01
C LEU A 243 -4.20 2.83 2.75
N VAL A 244 -4.28 4.16 2.71
CA VAL A 244 -3.32 5.04 3.39
C VAL A 244 -4.07 5.98 4.31
N LEU A 245 -3.81 5.90 5.62
CA LEU A 245 -4.39 6.85 6.58
C LEU A 245 -3.60 8.17 6.53
N MET A 246 -4.30 9.27 6.34
CA MET A 246 -3.68 10.59 6.32
C MET A 246 -3.40 11.08 7.75
N ALA A 247 -2.27 11.78 7.93
CA ALA A 247 -1.92 12.39 9.21
C ALA A 247 -2.90 13.51 9.62
N THR A 248 -3.54 14.17 8.64
CA THR A 248 -4.52 15.24 8.84
C THR A 248 -5.78 15.00 7.99
N ASP A 249 -6.87 15.67 8.33
CA ASP A 249 -8.16 15.59 7.61
C ASP A 249 -8.25 16.56 6.42
N TYR A 250 -7.15 17.24 6.09
CA TYR A 250 -7.12 18.31 5.08
C TYR A 250 -7.57 17.80 3.70
N VAL A 251 -7.10 16.62 3.27
CA VAL A 251 -7.42 16.08 1.94
C VAL A 251 -8.92 15.76 1.80
N CYS A 252 -9.59 15.39 2.89
CA CYS A 252 -11.02 15.09 2.88
C CYS A 252 -11.91 16.31 3.06
N THR A 253 -11.49 17.27 3.90
CA THR A 253 -12.34 18.39 4.33
C THR A 253 -11.98 19.73 3.69
N GLY A 254 -10.80 19.85 3.10
CA GLY A 254 -10.24 21.09 2.55
C GLY A 254 -9.88 22.13 3.62
N MET A 255 -10.11 21.86 4.90
CA MET A 255 -9.79 22.76 6.01
C MET A 255 -8.53 22.29 6.72
N GLU A 256 -7.49 23.10 6.66
CA GLU A 256 -6.29 22.85 7.45
C GLU A 256 -6.56 23.37 8.86
N ARG A 257 -6.55 22.49 9.86
CA ARG A 257 -6.51 22.94 11.24
C ARG A 257 -5.14 23.57 11.43
N LEU A 258 -5.09 24.90 11.47
CA LEU A 258 -3.90 25.64 11.87
C LEU A 258 -3.52 25.13 13.26
N VAL A 259 -2.50 24.29 13.30
CA VAL A 259 -1.83 23.95 14.55
C VAL A 259 -1.13 25.24 14.98
N PRO A 260 -1.57 25.91 16.06
CA PRO A 260 -0.85 27.09 16.51
C PRO A 260 0.58 26.69 16.84
N PHE A 261 1.56 27.42 16.29
CA PHE A 261 2.94 27.29 16.71
C PHE A 261 2.97 27.46 18.23
N PRO A 262 3.43 26.46 19.01
CA PRO A 262 3.53 26.64 20.45
C PRO A 262 4.45 27.83 20.73
N PRO A 263 4.05 28.77 21.62
CA PRO A 263 4.82 29.96 21.93
C PRO A 263 6.15 29.66 22.65
N GLU A 264 6.41 28.40 22.95
CA GLU A 264 7.68 27.89 23.48
C GLU A 264 8.14 26.75 22.56
N PHE A 265 9.46 26.59 22.40
CA PHE A 265 10.14 25.42 21.79
C PHE A 265 9.87 24.11 22.55
N ARG A 266 8.67 23.89 23.08
CA ARG A 266 8.19 22.58 23.43
C ARG A 266 7.57 22.00 22.16
N PRO A 267 8.15 20.94 21.56
CA PRO A 267 7.43 20.20 20.53
C PRO A 267 6.11 19.79 21.19
N VAL A 268 4.99 20.34 20.71
CA VAL A 268 3.68 19.78 21.03
C VAL A 268 3.80 18.33 20.59
N GLN A 269 3.87 17.42 21.55
CA GLN A 269 3.72 16.00 21.28
C GLN A 269 2.26 15.83 20.85
N PHE A 270 1.96 16.16 19.59
CA PHE A 270 0.91 15.44 18.88
C PHE A 270 1.29 13.99 19.11
N MET A 271 0.49 13.22 19.86
CA MET A 271 0.70 11.79 19.98
C MET A 271 0.32 11.19 18.62
N PRO A 272 1.27 11.04 17.68
CA PRO A 272 0.94 10.75 16.29
C PRO A 272 0.35 9.33 16.22
N ASN A 273 0.82 8.48 17.13
CA ASN A 273 0.52 7.06 17.26
C ASN A 273 -0.91 6.74 17.74
N GLN A 274 -1.74 7.73 18.11
CA GLN A 274 -3.14 7.48 18.51
C GLN A 274 -4.16 7.62 17.38
N ARG A 275 -3.78 8.20 16.24
CA ARG A 275 -4.69 8.28 15.09
C ARG A 275 -4.76 6.90 14.44
N SER A 276 -5.94 6.29 14.42
CA SER A 276 -6.18 5.02 13.75
C SER A 276 -7.58 5.03 13.16
N LYS A 277 -7.82 4.15 12.19
CA LYS A 277 -9.12 4.01 11.57
C LYS A 277 -9.47 2.54 11.39
N ASN A 278 -10.60 2.13 11.92
CA ASN A 278 -11.16 0.80 11.73
C ASN A 278 -11.97 0.79 10.44
N VAL A 279 -11.58 -0.09 9.52
CA VAL A 279 -12.12 -0.16 8.17
C VAL A 279 -12.65 -1.55 7.91
N THR A 280 -13.85 -1.61 7.32
CA THR A 280 -14.39 -2.80 6.66
C THR A 280 -14.23 -2.62 5.16
N LEU A 281 -13.34 -3.40 4.56
CA LEU A 281 -13.08 -3.46 3.13
C LEU A 281 -13.84 -4.65 2.53
N VAL A 282 -14.58 -4.43 1.43
CA VAL A 282 -15.28 -5.50 0.73
C VAL A 282 -15.31 -5.24 -0.77
N VAL A 283 -15.12 -6.28 -1.57
CA VAL A 283 -15.29 -6.22 -3.02
C VAL A 283 -16.64 -6.80 -3.38
N LEU A 284 -17.48 -6.01 -4.07
CA LEU A 284 -18.84 -6.40 -4.45
C LEU A 284 -18.96 -6.48 -5.97
N PRO A 285 -19.77 -7.38 -6.52
CA PRO A 285 -20.14 -7.31 -7.92
C PRO A 285 -20.94 -6.02 -8.16
N THR A 286 -20.74 -5.40 -9.31
CA THR A 286 -21.57 -4.25 -9.71
C THR A 286 -22.70 -4.71 -10.62
N PRO A 287 -23.88 -4.08 -10.55
CA PRO A 287 -25.01 -4.44 -11.40
C PRO A 287 -24.64 -4.31 -12.87
N ASN A 288 -25.09 -5.28 -13.67
CA ASN A 288 -24.83 -5.27 -15.10
C ASN A 288 -25.73 -4.23 -15.79
N ARG A 289 -25.39 -3.85 -17.02
CA ARG A 289 -26.18 -2.92 -17.83
C ARG A 289 -27.65 -3.35 -17.96
N TRP A 290 -27.90 -4.67 -18.04
CA TRP A 290 -29.25 -5.23 -18.13
C TRP A 290 -30.12 -4.94 -16.90
N ASP A 291 -29.52 -4.88 -15.73
CA ASP A 291 -30.22 -4.60 -14.46
C ASP A 291 -30.79 -3.16 -14.45
N TYR A 292 -30.20 -2.25 -15.23
CA TYR A 292 -30.73 -0.89 -15.43
C TYR A 292 -31.68 -0.79 -16.62
N ILE A 293 -31.40 -1.50 -17.73
CA ILE A 293 -32.24 -1.41 -18.94
C ILE A 293 -33.64 -1.96 -18.68
N LEU A 294 -33.76 -3.08 -17.96
CA LEU A 294 -35.06 -3.69 -17.65
C LEU A 294 -36.03 -2.72 -16.96
N PRO A 295 -35.71 -2.12 -15.79
CA PRO A 295 -36.61 -1.19 -15.13
C PRO A 295 -36.85 0.09 -15.94
N ILE A 296 -35.83 0.63 -16.61
CA ILE A 296 -35.98 1.82 -17.47
C ILE A 296 -36.96 1.54 -18.61
N SER A 297 -36.80 0.41 -19.32
CA SER A 297 -37.70 0.02 -20.42
C SER A 297 -39.13 -0.24 -19.93
N GLY A 298 -39.29 -0.84 -18.75
CA GLY A 298 -40.59 -1.02 -18.11
C GLY A 298 -41.29 0.31 -17.84
N ALA A 299 -40.58 1.28 -17.26
CA ALA A 299 -41.11 2.61 -17.00
C ALA A 299 -41.50 3.34 -18.31
N PHE A 300 -40.64 3.30 -19.33
CA PHE A 300 -40.94 3.89 -20.64
C PHE A 300 -42.18 3.25 -21.29
N SER A 301 -42.30 1.92 -21.24
CA SER A 301 -43.45 1.19 -21.79
C SER A 301 -44.75 1.57 -21.09
N PHE A 302 -44.72 1.70 -19.75
CA PHE A 302 -45.87 2.13 -18.96
C PHE A 302 -46.34 3.54 -19.31
N PHE A 303 -45.42 4.51 -19.41
CA PHE A 303 -45.78 5.87 -19.82
C PHE A 303 -46.31 5.92 -21.26
N LEU A 304 -45.70 5.19 -22.19
CA LEU A 304 -46.15 5.11 -23.58
C LEU A 304 -47.60 4.60 -23.67
N LEU A 305 -47.94 3.54 -22.93
CA LEU A 305 -49.28 2.98 -22.87
C LEU A 305 -50.32 3.98 -22.37
N PHE A 306 -49.98 4.75 -21.33
CA PHE A 306 -50.84 5.81 -20.80
C PHE A 306 -51.10 6.92 -21.82
N TYR A 307 -50.06 7.37 -22.54
CA TYR A 307 -50.22 8.38 -23.58
C TYR A 307 -51.05 7.87 -24.75
N LEU A 308 -50.84 6.62 -25.19
CA LEU A 308 -51.63 6.03 -26.27
C LEU A 308 -53.10 5.89 -25.87
N ALA A 309 -53.39 5.46 -24.63
CA ALA A 309 -54.76 5.38 -24.13
C ALA A 309 -55.43 6.77 -24.08
N GLY A 310 -54.71 7.80 -23.63
CA GLY A 310 -55.19 9.18 -23.64
C GLY A 310 -55.51 9.68 -25.05
N ILE A 311 -54.63 9.43 -26.03
CA ILE A 311 -54.86 9.78 -27.43
C ILE A 311 -56.09 9.07 -28.00
N ILE A 312 -56.25 7.78 -27.72
CA ILE A 312 -57.41 7.00 -28.17
C ILE A 312 -58.70 7.58 -27.58
N PHE A 313 -58.73 7.91 -26.28
CA PHE A 313 -59.88 8.56 -25.65
C PHE A 313 -60.25 9.87 -26.31
N ILE A 314 -59.28 10.74 -26.57
CA ILE A 314 -59.50 12.03 -27.24
C ILE A 314 -60.03 11.82 -28.67
N CYS A 315 -59.46 10.88 -29.43
CA CYS A 315 -59.91 10.57 -30.78
C CYS A 315 -61.35 10.04 -30.82
N VAL A 316 -61.73 9.18 -29.87
CA VAL A 316 -63.09 8.66 -29.76
C VAL A 316 -64.09 9.76 -29.42
N ASP A 317 -63.75 10.64 -28.49
CA ASP A 317 -64.60 11.77 -28.09
C ASP A 317 -64.81 12.78 -29.22
N ILE A 318 -63.75 13.11 -29.98
CA ILE A 318 -63.83 13.97 -31.17
C ILE A 318 -64.69 13.36 -32.29
N SER A 319 -64.73 12.03 -32.41
CA SER A 319 -65.51 11.35 -33.44
C SER A 319 -67.02 11.25 -33.14
N ARG A 320 -67.43 11.59 -31.91
CA ARG A 320 -68.79 11.44 -31.40
C ARG A 320 -69.57 12.74 -31.49
#